data_AF-A0A1E3X5B9-F1
#
_entry.id   AF-A0A1E3X5B9-F1
#
_cell.length_a   1.000
_cell.length_b   1.000
_cell.length_c   1.000
_cell.angle_alpha   90.00
_cell.angle_beta   90.00
_cell.angle_gamma   90.00
#
_symmetry.space_group_name_H-M   'P 1'
#
loop_
_entity.id
_entity.type
_entity.pdbx_description
1 polymer ?
#
loop_
_entity_poly.entity_id
_entity_poly.type
_entity_poly.pdbx_seq_one_letter_code
_entity_poly.pdbx_strand_id
1 'polypeptide(L)'
;EYPEIPLHNNTSELDIREKVIQRKIRNCFRSIRGAKASDTFLSLMATCRKQGITFWDYVRDRVYNLQKIPPLAEIIENGQPVLDPT
;
A
#
# COMPACT_ATOMS: atom_id res chain seq x y z
N GLU A 1 21.72 17.95 13.81
CA GLU A 1 20.62 18.38 12.93
C GLU A 1 20.48 17.35 11.81
N TYR A 2 19.26 17.09 11.32
CA TYR A 2 18.97 16.09 10.27
C TYR A 2 18.65 16.80 8.94
N PRO A 3 19.68 17.28 8.21
CA PRO A 3 19.50 18.05 6.98
C PRO A 3 18.81 17.27 5.85
N GLU A 4 18.76 15.94 5.95
CA GLU A 4 18.11 15.05 4.98
C GLU A 4 16.58 15.01 5.10
N ILE A 5 16.02 15.47 6.22
CA ILE A 5 14.58 15.49 6.43
C ILE A 5 14.01 16.77 5.81
N PRO A 6 13.08 16.68 4.85
CA PRO A 6 12.46 17.87 4.28
C PRO A 6 11.70 18.67 5.35
N LEU A 7 11.76 20.01 5.25
CA LEU A 7 10.97 20.92 6.11
C LEU A 7 9.46 20.83 5.83
N HIS A 8 9.08 20.21 4.71
CA HIS A 8 7.69 20.02 4.30
C HIS A 8 7.23 18.57 4.48
N ASN A 9 5.92 18.37 4.66
CA ASN A 9 5.28 17.07 4.83
C ASN A 9 4.75 16.47 3.51
N ASN A 10 5.11 17.01 2.34
CA ASN A 10 4.55 16.65 1.03
C ASN A 10 4.46 15.13 0.78
N THR A 11 5.51 14.38 1.12
CA THR A 11 5.52 12.91 0.97
C THR A 11 4.40 12.24 1.75
N SER A 12 4.21 12.64 3.01
CA SER A 12 3.13 12.14 3.87
C SER A 12 1.76 12.58 3.38
N GLU A 13 1.62 13.82 2.90
CA GLU A 13 0.36 14.31 2.33
C GLU A 13 -0.04 13.55 1.06
N LEU A 14 0.92 13.28 0.18
CA LEU A 14 0.71 12.48 -1.03
C LEU A 14 0.27 11.05 -0.69
N ASP A 15 0.92 10.41 0.29
CA ASP A 15 0.58 9.05 0.75
C ASP A 15 -0.88 8.96 1.24
N ILE A 16 -1.39 9.97 1.96
CA ILE A 16 -2.78 9.97 2.47
C ILE A 16 -3.81 10.49 1.47
N ARG A 17 -3.39 11.22 0.43
CA ARG A 17 -4.28 11.92 -0.50
C ARG A 17 -5.26 10.98 -1.19
N GLU A 18 -4.78 9.81 -1.61
CA GLU A 18 -5.61 8.78 -2.22
C GLU A 18 -6.77 8.37 -1.31
N LYS A 19 -6.50 8.13 -0.02
CA LYS A 19 -7.54 7.81 1.00
C LYS A 19 -8.60 8.89 1.08
N VAL A 20 -8.17 10.16 1.14
CA VAL A 20 -9.06 11.31 1.31
C VAL A 20 -9.96 11.50 0.08
N ILE A 21 -9.39 11.39 -1.12
CA ILE A 21 -10.14 11.47 -2.38
C ILE A 21 -11.17 10.34 -2.44
N GLN A 22 -10.76 9.11 -2.19
CA GLN A 22 -11.64 7.95 -2.22
C GLN A 22 -12.77 8.04 -1.19
N ARG A 23 -12.49 8.55 0.01
CA ARG A 23 -13.51 8.82 1.03
C ARG A 23 -14.55 9.83 0.53
N LYS A 24 -14.11 10.90 -0.16
CA LYS A 24 -15.01 11.90 -0.73
C LYS A 24 -15.90 11.30 -1.82
N ILE A 25 -15.33 10.52 -2.74
CA ILE A 25 -16.06 9.87 -3.83
C ILE A 25 -17.11 8.89 -3.29
N ARG A 26 -16.75 8.09 -2.28
CA ARG A 26 -17.64 7.08 -1.68
C ARG A 26 -18.64 7.65 -0.66
N ASN A 27 -18.58 8.95 -0.40
CA ASN A 27 -19.34 9.61 0.68
C ASN A 27 -19.16 8.93 2.05
N CYS A 28 -17.90 8.66 2.41
CA CYS A 28 -17.50 7.93 3.63
C CYS A 28 -18.02 6.48 3.71
N PHE A 29 -17.75 5.82 4.83
CA PHE A 29 -18.17 4.44 5.06
C PHE A 29 -19.45 4.40 5.87
N ARG A 30 -20.42 3.60 5.44
CA ARG A 30 -21.70 3.38 6.15
C ARG A 30 -21.59 2.31 7.26
N SER A 31 -20.44 1.65 7.37
CA SER A 31 -20.19 0.63 8.40
C SER A 31 -18.72 0.57 8.79
N ILE A 32 -18.45 0.16 10.04
CA ILE A 32 -17.09 -0.06 10.56
C ILE A 32 -16.38 -1.16 9.76
N ARG A 33 -17.11 -2.23 9.38
CA ARG A 33 -16.54 -3.33 8.58
C ARG A 33 -16.06 -2.84 7.22
N GLY A 34 -16.86 -2.02 6.54
CA GLY A 34 -16.47 -1.42 5.26
C GLY A 34 -15.27 -0.47 5.40
N ALA A 35 -15.22 0.31 6.48
CA ALA A 35 -14.08 1.17 6.78
C ALA A 35 -12.79 0.35 6.98
N LYS A 36 -12.85 -0.71 7.79
CA LYS A 36 -11.71 -1.61 8.03
C LYS A 36 -11.24 -2.28 6.74
N ALA A 37 -12.15 -2.81 5.93
CA ALA A 37 -11.81 -3.45 4.66
C ALA A 37 -11.11 -2.48 3.69
N SER A 38 -11.60 -1.24 3.59
CA SER A 38 -10.94 -0.25 2.74
C SER A 38 -9.56 0.14 3.25
N ASP A 39 -9.39 0.23 4.58
CA ASP A 39 -8.11 0.59 5.19
C ASP A 39 -7.07 -0.53 5.00
N THR A 40 -7.48 -1.80 5.13
CA THR A 40 -6.61 -2.94 4.86
C THR A 40 -6.16 -2.99 3.41
N PHE A 41 -7.09 -2.82 2.46
CA PHE A 41 -6.74 -2.85 1.03
C PHE A 41 -5.85 -1.69 0.62
N LEU A 42 -6.13 -0.48 1.12
CA LEU A 42 -5.28 0.68 0.84
C LEU A 42 -3.87 0.48 1.40
N SER A 43 -3.74 -0.05 2.62
CA SER A 43 -2.44 -0.34 3.24
C SER A 43 -1.64 -1.37 2.44
N LEU A 44 -2.30 -2.44 1.98
CA LEU A 44 -1.67 -3.45 1.11
C LEU A 44 -1.21 -2.84 -0.22
N MET A 45 -2.06 -2.06 -0.88
CA MET A 45 -1.73 -1.43 -2.16
C MET A 45 -0.57 -0.44 -2.03
N ALA A 46 -0.56 0.38 -0.98
CA ALA A 46 0.52 1.31 -0.70
C ALA A 46 1.85 0.57 -0.45
N THR A 47 1.79 -0.52 0.32
CA THR A 47 2.97 -1.36 0.58
C THR A 47 3.50 -2.01 -0.69
N CYS A 48 2.62 -2.58 -1.53
CA CYS A 48 3.01 -3.16 -2.82
C CYS A 48 3.68 -2.11 -3.71
N ARG A 49 3.10 -0.91 -3.83
CA ARG A 49 3.69 0.20 -4.59
C ARG A 49 5.07 0.59 -4.08
N LYS A 50 5.26 0.67 -2.76
CA LYS A 50 6.57 1.01 -2.15
C LYS A 50 7.64 -0.04 -2.44
N GLN A 51 7.25 -1.27 -2.72
CA GLN A 51 8.15 -2.39 -3.03
C GLN A 51 8.23 -2.72 -4.54
N GLY A 52 7.63 -1.90 -5.41
CA GLY A 52 7.64 -2.12 -6.87
C GLY A 52 6.71 -3.24 -7.35
N ILE A 53 5.81 -3.74 -6.49
CA ILE A 53 4.91 -4.86 -6.78
C ILE A 53 3.57 -4.33 -7.27
N THR A 54 3.03 -4.90 -8.35
CA THR A 54 1.66 -4.59 -8.76
C THR A 54 0.68 -5.18 -7.73
N PHE A 55 -0.27 -4.37 -7.28
CA PHE A 55 -1.24 -4.83 -6.30
C PHE A 55 -2.10 -6.00 -6.83
N TRP A 56 -2.40 -6.02 -8.13
CA TRP A 56 -3.18 -7.10 -8.73
C TRP A 56 -2.42 -8.43 -8.77
N ASP A 57 -1.12 -8.42 -9.05
CA ASP A 57 -0.30 -9.63 -8.99
C ASP A 57 -0.19 -10.13 -7.56
N TYR A 58 -0.09 -9.23 -6.58
CA TYR A 58 -0.18 -9.58 -5.16
C TYR A 58 -1.52 -10.24 -4.80
N VAL A 59 -2.66 -9.65 -5.18
CA VAL A 59 -3.96 -10.27 -4.89
C VAL A 59 -4.09 -11.63 -5.59
N ARG A 60 -3.67 -11.73 -6.86
CA ARG A 60 -3.68 -13.00 -7.61
C ARG A 60 -2.84 -14.06 -6.90
N ASP A 61 -1.63 -13.71 -6.50
CA ASP A 61 -0.72 -14.61 -5.80
C ASP A 61 -1.35 -15.17 -4.51
N ARG A 62 -2.00 -14.30 -3.70
CA ARG A 62 -2.64 -14.70 -2.44
C ARG A 62 -3.93 -15.49 -2.64
N VAL A 63 -4.77 -15.11 -3.60
CA VAL A 63 -6.05 -15.80 -3.86
C VAL A 63 -5.83 -17.18 -4.45
N TYR A 64 -4.88 -17.33 -5.37
CA TYR A 64 -4.57 -18.60 -6.02
C TYR A 64 -3.46 -19.40 -5.30
N ASN A 65 -2.95 -18.88 -4.18
CA ASN A 65 -1.87 -19.48 -3.40
C ASN A 65 -0.64 -19.87 -4.26
N LEU A 66 -0.23 -18.96 -5.16
CA LEU A 66 0.86 -19.23 -6.12
C LEU A 66 2.24 -19.20 -5.47
N GLN A 67 2.38 -18.55 -4.32
CA GLN A 67 3.61 -18.43 -3.53
C GLN A 67 4.80 -17.85 -4.30
N LYS A 68 4.53 -17.01 -5.31
CA LYS A 68 5.55 -16.31 -6.12
C LYS A 68 6.05 -15.05 -5.43
N ILE A 69 5.19 -14.37 -4.70
CA ILE A 69 5.55 -13.14 -3.98
C ILE A 69 5.77 -13.50 -2.50
N PRO A 70 6.98 -13.28 -1.94
CA PRO A 70 7.22 -13.47 -0.51
C PRO A 70 6.25 -12.64 0.34
N PRO A 71 5.99 -13.03 1.61
CA PRO A 71 5.24 -12.19 2.53
C PRO A 71 5.77 -10.75 2.56
N LEU A 72 4.87 -9.76 2.52
CA LEU A 72 5.28 -8.35 2.48
C LEU A 72 6.15 -7.95 3.68
N ALA A 73 5.94 -8.58 4.84
CA ALA A 73 6.77 -8.37 6.02
C ALA A 73 8.25 -8.74 5.77
N GLU A 74 8.51 -9.90 5.16
CA GLU A 74 9.86 -10.34 4.82
C GLU A 74 10.52 -9.40 3.81
N ILE A 75 9.76 -8.88 2.84
CA ILE A 75 10.27 -7.94 1.84
C ILE A 75 10.68 -6.62 2.51
N ILE A 76 9.87 -6.12 3.45
CA ILE A 76 10.15 -4.89 4.21
C ILE A 76 11.40 -5.07 5.09
N GLU A 77 11.53 -6.21 5.78
CA GLU A 77 12.66 -6.49 6.66
C GLU A 77 13.98 -6.63 5.88
N ASN A 78 13.94 -7.27 4.71
CA ASN A 78 15.14 -7.50 3.90
C ASN A 78 15.52 -6.31 3.01
N GLY A 79 14.70 -5.25 2.95
CA GLY A 79 14.98 -4.03 2.18
C GLY A 79 15.10 -4.23 0.66
N GLN A 80 14.57 -5.33 0.12
CA GLN A 80 14.68 -5.64 -1.31
C GLN A 80 13.41 -5.22 -2.06
N PRO A 81 13.47 -4.25 -3.00
CA PRO A 81 12.40 -4.10 -3.98
C PRO A 81 12.40 -5.35 -4.87
N VAL A 82 11.26 -6.04 -4.95
CA VAL A 82 11.14 -7.24 -5.80
C VAL A 82 11.22 -6.79 -7.26
N LEU A 83 12.17 -7.38 -7.98
CA LEU A 83 12.46 -7.15 -9.39
C LEU A 83 11.21 -7.29 -10.26
N ASP A 84 11.06 -6.32 -11.16
CA ASP A 84 10.13 -6.22 -12.29
C ASP A 84 9.14 -7.40 -12.46
N PRO A 85 7.86 -7.23 -12.12
CA PRO A 85 6.82 -8.05 -12.71
C PRO A 85 6.60 -7.51 -14.14
N THR A 86 7.21 -8.16 -15.14
CA THR A 86 6.85 -7.99 -16.56
C THR A 86 5.34 -7.95 -16.75
#